data_AF-A0A1Q5QZT4-F1
#
_entry.id   AF-A0A1Q5QZT4-F1
#
_cell.length_a   1.000
_cell.length_b   1.000
_cell.length_c   1.000
_cell.angle_alpha   90.00
_cell.angle_beta   90.00
_cell.angle_gamma   90.00
#
_symmetry.space_group_name_H-M   'P 1'
#
loop_
_entity.id
_entity.type
_entity.pdbx_description
1 polymer ?
#
loop_
_entity_poly.entity_id
_entity_poly.type
_entity_poly.pdbx_seq_one_letter_code
_entity_poly.pdbx_strand_id
1 'polypeptide(L)'
;MSKMWHRHREPSPSVAEPRRPLLLGAYSFVRAARLCPGVLRVALLGSLATAKAVPKDVDLLVTVERAMDLVQLARAGRRLQGLAQTINLGADIFLADTAGRYLGRVCHYRECRPRVACHAQHCGLRTHLNDDLHLVTLSKDLLASPPIELWPKVIRRLAVPEDLEELLLAKLERDQ
;
A
#
# COMPACT_ATOMS: atom_id res chain seq x y z
N MET A 1 -15.74 -28.69 15.61
CA MET A 1 -15.61 -27.22 15.49
C MET A 1 -14.89 -26.94 14.17
N SER A 2 -15.63 -26.52 13.14
CA SER A 2 -15.14 -26.46 11.77
C SER A 2 -14.27 -25.22 11.56
N LYS A 3 -12.97 -25.42 11.27
CA LYS A 3 -12.07 -24.34 10.83
C LYS A 3 -12.55 -23.87 9.45
N MET A 4 -13.14 -22.69 9.39
CA MET A 4 -13.53 -22.07 8.12
C MET A 4 -12.25 -21.55 7.45
N TRP A 5 -11.72 -22.33 6.51
CA TRP A 5 -10.62 -21.89 5.66
C TRP A 5 -11.16 -20.79 4.73
N HIS A 6 -10.71 -19.55 4.90
CA HIS A 6 -10.90 -18.54 3.86
C HIS A 6 -10.23 -19.06 2.59
N ARG A 7 -11.03 -19.50 1.62
CA ARG A 7 -10.57 -19.87 0.28
C ARG A 7 -9.87 -18.64 -0.30
N HIS A 8 -8.53 -18.64 -0.30
CA HIS A 8 -7.76 -17.62 -1.01
C HIS A 8 -8.08 -17.81 -2.50
N ARG A 9 -9.05 -17.04 -2.99
CA ARG A 9 -9.33 -16.97 -4.42
C ARG A 9 -8.10 -16.35 -5.07
N GLU A 10 -7.53 -17.04 -6.04
CA GLU A 10 -6.44 -16.46 -6.83
C GLU A 10 -6.93 -15.17 -7.49
N PRO A 11 -6.06 -14.14 -7.58
CA PRO A 11 -6.40 -12.91 -8.28
C PRO A 11 -6.80 -13.23 -9.71
N SER A 12 -7.91 -12.65 -10.17
CA SER A 12 -8.45 -12.84 -11.51
C SER A 12 -8.53 -11.47 -12.18
N PRO A 13 -7.39 -10.94 -12.66
CA PRO A 13 -7.38 -9.65 -13.34
C PRO A 13 -8.21 -9.72 -14.62
N SER A 14 -8.82 -8.60 -15.01
CA SER A 14 -9.52 -8.50 -16.29
C SER A 14 -8.58 -8.24 -17.48
N VAL A 15 -7.27 -8.17 -17.24
CA VAL A 15 -6.24 -7.89 -18.24
C VAL A 15 -5.15 -8.96 -18.21
N ALA A 16 -4.51 -9.21 -19.35
CA ALA A 16 -3.45 -10.22 -19.48
C ALA A 16 -2.17 -9.84 -18.72
N GLU A 17 -1.81 -8.56 -18.69
CA GLU A 17 -0.57 -8.04 -18.07
C GLU A 17 -0.88 -7.02 -16.96
N PRO A 18 -1.35 -7.47 -15.79
CA PRO A 18 -1.78 -6.57 -14.71
C PRO A 18 -0.61 -5.83 -14.04
N ARG A 19 0.63 -6.32 -14.13
CA ARG A 19 1.77 -5.71 -13.42
C ARG A 19 2.05 -4.28 -13.86
N ARG A 20 2.10 -4.04 -15.18
CA ARG A 20 2.41 -2.73 -15.75
C ARG A 20 1.51 -1.60 -15.22
N PRO A 21 0.17 -1.66 -15.30
CA PRO A 21 -0.68 -0.61 -14.77
C PRO A 21 -0.53 -0.43 -13.25
N LEU A 22 -0.32 -1.52 -12.48
CA LEU A 22 -0.11 -1.42 -11.03
C LEU A 22 1.22 -0.74 -10.67
N LEU A 23 2.30 -1.04 -11.38
CA LEU A 23 3.61 -0.40 -11.18
C LEU A 23 3.55 1.10 -11.50
N LEU A 24 2.89 1.49 -12.60
CA LEU A 24 2.67 2.89 -12.95
C LEU A 24 1.76 3.61 -11.95
N GLY A 25 0.76 2.90 -11.41
CA GLY A 25 -0.08 3.37 -10.32
C GLY A 25 0.72 3.62 -9.04
N ALA A 26 1.57 2.67 -8.64
CA ALA A 26 2.46 2.79 -7.49
C ALA A 26 3.44 3.95 -7.65
N TYR A 27 4.04 4.12 -8.84
CA TYR A 27 4.89 5.26 -9.16
C TYR A 27 4.17 6.60 -8.97
N SER A 28 2.95 6.71 -9.53
CA SER A 28 2.12 7.91 -9.39
C SER A 28 1.73 8.18 -7.94
N PHE A 29 1.46 7.13 -7.15
CA PHE A 29 1.20 7.25 -5.73
C PHE A 29 2.42 7.78 -4.98
N VAL A 30 3.61 7.21 -5.18
CA VAL A 30 4.85 7.63 -4.48
C VAL A 30 5.16 9.10 -4.76
N ARG A 31 5.01 9.55 -6.01
CA ARG A 31 5.18 10.97 -6.38
C ARG A 31 4.21 11.90 -5.66
N ALA A 32 2.99 11.46 -5.40
CA ALA A 32 2.02 12.25 -4.62
C ALA A 32 2.30 12.16 -3.11
N ALA A 33 2.65 10.98 -2.60
CA ALA A 33 2.90 10.72 -1.19
C ALA A 33 4.11 11.51 -0.67
N ARG A 34 5.20 11.61 -1.45
CA ARG A 34 6.39 12.39 -1.05
C ARG A 34 6.14 13.89 -0.88
N LEU A 35 5.03 14.40 -1.42
CA LEU A 35 4.62 15.81 -1.28
C LEU A 35 3.70 16.04 -0.08
N CYS A 36 3.27 14.98 0.60
CA CYS A 36 2.42 15.09 1.78
C CYS A 36 3.31 15.36 3.01
N PRO A 37 3.13 16.49 3.73
CA PRO A 37 3.87 16.75 4.95
C PRO A 37 3.69 15.62 5.98
N GLY A 38 4.78 15.18 6.60
CA GLY A 38 4.77 14.09 7.57
C GLY A 38 4.88 12.68 6.99
N VAL A 39 4.96 12.49 5.66
CA VAL A 39 5.42 11.22 5.08
C VAL A 39 6.93 11.12 5.22
N LEU A 40 7.43 10.02 5.78
CA LEU A 40 8.85 9.81 6.13
C LEU A 40 9.51 8.63 5.40
N ARG A 41 8.72 7.67 4.93
CA ARG A 41 9.19 6.58 4.06
C ARG A 41 8.03 5.99 3.28
N VAL A 42 8.29 5.54 2.05
CA VAL A 42 7.37 4.71 1.27
C VAL A 42 8.11 3.45 0.83
N ALA A 43 7.49 2.29 0.99
CA ALA A 43 8.06 1.01 0.64
C ALA A 43 7.04 0.12 -0.10
N LEU A 44 7.53 -0.72 -1.01
CA LEU A 44 6.73 -1.71 -1.74
C LEU A 44 6.83 -3.06 -1.03
N LEU A 45 5.68 -3.68 -0.82
CA LEU A 45 5.55 -4.99 -0.20
C LEU A 45 4.88 -6.00 -1.17
N GLY A 46 4.67 -7.21 -0.64
CA GLY A 46 3.75 -8.17 -1.22
C GLY A 46 4.16 -8.69 -2.59
N SER A 47 3.20 -9.23 -3.31
CA SER A 47 3.46 -9.96 -4.56
C SER A 47 3.90 -9.08 -5.73
N LEU A 48 3.65 -7.76 -5.69
CA LEU A 48 4.11 -6.84 -6.74
C LEU A 48 5.63 -6.61 -6.66
N ALA A 49 6.24 -6.79 -5.48
CA ALA A 49 7.69 -6.73 -5.28
C ALA A 49 8.44 -7.95 -5.84
N THR A 50 7.75 -8.98 -6.34
CA THR A 50 8.35 -10.23 -6.84
C THR A 50 8.07 -10.42 -8.33
N ALA A 51 8.65 -11.46 -8.95
CA ALA A 51 8.45 -11.81 -10.36
C ALA A 51 7.07 -12.44 -10.66
N LYS A 52 6.12 -12.43 -9.71
CA LYS A 52 4.79 -13.02 -9.94
C LYS A 52 4.05 -12.28 -11.05
N ALA A 53 3.77 -12.97 -12.16
CA ALA A 53 3.09 -12.42 -13.34
C ALA A 53 1.72 -11.81 -13.02
N VAL A 54 0.96 -12.46 -12.13
CA VAL A 54 -0.32 -11.95 -11.63
C VAL A 54 -0.19 -11.65 -10.13
N PRO A 55 0.14 -10.40 -9.74
CA PRO A 55 0.14 -9.99 -8.34
C PRO A 55 -1.28 -10.05 -7.77
N LYS A 56 -1.37 -10.19 -6.44
CA LYS A 56 -2.64 -10.11 -5.72
C LYS A 56 -3.19 -8.70 -5.75
N ASP A 57 -2.45 -7.76 -5.17
CA ASP A 57 -2.81 -6.35 -5.01
C ASP A 57 -1.53 -5.49 -5.01
N VAL A 58 -1.68 -4.17 -4.98
CA VAL A 58 -0.57 -3.25 -4.67
C VAL A 58 -0.45 -3.06 -3.16
N ASP A 59 0.58 -3.61 -2.54
CA ASP A 59 0.83 -3.45 -1.11
C ASP A 59 1.92 -2.41 -0.87
N LEU A 60 1.58 -1.28 -0.23
CA LEU A 60 2.52 -0.20 0.10
C LEU A 60 2.56 0.03 1.60
N LEU A 61 3.76 0.21 2.16
CA LEU A 61 3.96 0.68 3.53
C LEU A 61 4.40 2.13 3.50
N VAL A 62 3.67 2.99 4.21
CA VAL A 62 4.03 4.39 4.41
C VAL A 62 4.33 4.63 5.89
N THR A 63 5.57 5.04 6.18
CA THR A 63 5.92 5.52 7.51
C THR A 63 5.58 7.00 7.59
N VAL A 64 4.78 7.39 8.58
CA VAL A 64 4.28 8.76 8.76
C VAL A 64 4.57 9.27 10.16
N GLU A 65 4.63 10.59 10.31
CA GLU A 65 4.49 11.23 11.60
C GLU A 65 3.12 10.88 12.21
N ARG A 66 3.12 10.62 13.52
CA ARG A 66 1.91 10.16 14.23
C ARG A 66 0.74 11.15 14.11
N ALA A 67 1.04 12.46 14.12
CA ALA A 67 0.06 13.53 14.05
C ALA A 67 -0.28 13.98 12.62
N MET A 68 0.32 13.38 11.59
CA MET A 68 0.09 13.75 10.20
C MET A 68 -1.41 13.72 9.84
N ASP A 69 -1.89 14.76 9.16
CA ASP A 69 -3.18 14.73 8.48
C ASP A 69 -3.11 13.80 7.25
N LEU A 70 -3.99 12.80 7.22
CA LEU A 70 -4.02 11.77 6.18
C LEU A 70 -4.81 12.16 4.93
N VAL A 71 -5.48 13.32 4.88
CA VAL A 71 -6.38 13.69 3.76
C VAL A 71 -5.72 13.57 2.39
N GLN A 72 -4.53 14.15 2.20
CA GLN A 72 -3.83 14.14 0.91
C GLN A 72 -3.34 12.73 0.54
N LEU A 73 -2.76 12.01 1.51
CA LEU A 73 -2.30 10.64 1.32
C LEU A 73 -3.47 9.71 0.99
N ALA A 74 -4.61 9.89 1.66
CA ALA A 74 -5.83 9.12 1.41
C ALA A 74 -6.43 9.41 0.04
N ARG A 75 -6.34 10.65 -0.44
CA ARG A 75 -6.72 10.99 -1.82
C ARG A 75 -5.81 10.30 -2.83
N ALA A 76 -4.50 10.26 -2.59
CA ALA A 76 -3.57 9.50 -3.44
C ALA A 76 -3.90 8.00 -3.42
N GLY A 77 -4.15 7.44 -2.24
CA GLY A 77 -4.48 6.03 -2.08
C GLY A 77 -5.78 5.62 -2.76
N ARG A 78 -6.83 6.43 -2.66
CA ARG A 78 -8.09 6.18 -3.38
C ARG A 78 -7.93 6.23 -4.90
N ARG A 79 -7.04 7.07 -5.43
CA ARG A 79 -6.73 7.08 -6.88
C ARG A 79 -6.05 5.79 -7.30
N LEU A 80 -5.08 5.30 -6.51
CA LEU A 80 -4.42 4.02 -6.76
C LEU A 80 -5.42 2.86 -6.67
N GLN A 81 -6.26 2.82 -5.63
CA GLN A 81 -7.32 1.83 -5.48
C GLN A 81 -8.28 1.83 -6.68
N GLY A 82 -8.74 3.01 -7.11
CA GLY A 82 -9.64 3.11 -8.26
C GLY A 82 -9.01 2.60 -9.55
N LEU A 83 -7.72 2.84 -9.76
CA LEU A 83 -6.96 2.29 -10.90
C LEU A 83 -6.83 0.76 -10.81
N ALA A 84 -6.48 0.22 -9.64
CA ALA A 84 -6.37 -1.24 -9.49
C ALA A 84 -7.73 -1.94 -9.70
N GLN A 85 -8.82 -1.32 -9.23
CA GLN A 85 -10.16 -1.86 -9.37
C GLN A 85 -10.64 -1.93 -10.83
N THR A 86 -10.16 -1.05 -11.72
CA THR A 86 -10.53 -1.14 -13.15
C THR A 86 -10.02 -2.42 -13.80
N ILE A 87 -9.04 -3.09 -13.19
CA ILE A 87 -8.49 -4.36 -13.64
C ILE A 87 -8.80 -5.54 -12.71
N ASN A 88 -9.84 -5.42 -11.86
CA ASN A 88 -10.27 -6.41 -10.86
C ASN A 88 -9.24 -6.73 -9.77
N LEU A 89 -8.37 -5.78 -9.42
CA LEU A 89 -7.39 -5.91 -8.33
C LEU A 89 -7.57 -4.78 -7.31
N GLY A 90 -6.82 -4.84 -6.20
CA GLY A 90 -6.84 -3.83 -5.14
C GLY A 90 -5.47 -3.19 -4.89
N ALA A 91 -5.47 -2.28 -3.93
CA ALA A 91 -4.30 -1.63 -3.39
C ALA A 91 -4.48 -1.36 -1.90
N ASP A 92 -3.59 -1.89 -1.08
CA ASP A 92 -3.53 -1.67 0.36
C ASP A 92 -2.36 -0.75 0.70
N ILE A 93 -2.66 0.31 1.46
CA ILE A 93 -1.65 1.25 1.94
C ILE A 93 -1.61 1.17 3.46
N PHE A 94 -0.63 0.43 3.95
CA PHE A 94 -0.33 0.25 5.36
C PHE A 94 0.36 1.50 5.91
N LEU A 95 0.02 1.87 7.14
CA LEU A 95 0.57 3.01 7.85
C LEU A 95 1.36 2.53 9.06
N ALA A 96 2.56 3.07 9.23
CA ALA A 96 3.35 2.89 10.45
C ALA A 96 3.87 4.24 10.95
N ASP A 97 4.21 4.32 12.24
CA ASP A 97 4.90 5.47 12.80
C ASP A 97 6.42 5.29 12.89
N THR A 98 7.12 6.34 13.28
CA THR A 98 8.58 6.36 13.46
C THR A 98 9.08 5.45 14.57
N ALA A 99 8.21 5.01 15.48
CA ALA A 99 8.55 4.04 16.51
C ALA A 99 8.41 2.59 16.01
N GLY A 100 8.16 2.39 14.71
CA GLY A 100 7.97 1.07 14.12
C GLY A 100 6.66 0.41 14.54
N ARG A 101 5.62 1.20 14.87
CA ARG A 101 4.30 0.67 15.20
C ARG A 101 3.38 0.74 13.99
N TYR A 102 2.76 -0.38 13.65
CA TYR A 102 1.66 -0.41 12.69
C TYR A 102 0.46 0.35 13.25
N LEU A 103 -0.12 1.23 12.42
CA LEU A 103 -1.25 2.09 12.79
C LEU A 103 -2.58 1.61 12.18
N GLY A 104 -2.53 0.79 11.13
CA GLY A 104 -3.68 0.45 10.29
C GLY A 104 -3.43 0.76 8.83
N ARG A 105 -4.49 0.87 8.03
CA ARG A 105 -4.44 1.23 6.61
C ARG A 105 -5.00 2.62 6.36
N VAL A 106 -4.62 3.21 5.24
CA VAL A 106 -5.36 4.33 4.66
C VAL A 106 -6.78 3.86 4.33
N CYS A 107 -7.78 4.58 4.82
CA CYS A 107 -9.17 4.26 4.56
C CYS A 107 -9.56 4.55 3.09
N HIS A 108 -10.18 3.57 2.43
CA HIS A 108 -10.68 3.73 1.06
C HIS A 108 -11.93 4.60 0.97
N TYR A 109 -12.67 4.79 2.07
CA TYR A 109 -13.86 5.62 2.08
C TYR A 109 -13.51 7.11 2.17
N ARG A 110 -14.24 7.92 1.39
CA ARG A 110 -14.13 9.38 1.44
C ARG A 110 -14.65 9.97 2.75
N GLU A 111 -15.66 9.35 3.34
CA GLU A 111 -16.30 9.81 4.56
C GLU A 111 -16.51 8.64 5.52
N CYS A 112 -16.27 8.89 6.80
CA CYS A 112 -16.57 7.95 7.88
C CYS A 112 -18.08 7.95 8.12
N ARG A 113 -18.72 6.82 7.85
CA ARG A 113 -20.14 6.56 8.15
C ARG A 113 -20.28 5.11 8.63
N PRO A 114 -21.31 4.76 9.40
CA PRO A 114 -21.58 3.36 9.74
C PRO A 114 -21.67 2.51 8.47
N ARG A 115 -20.80 1.50 8.36
CA ARG A 115 -20.75 0.58 7.23
C ARG A 115 -20.46 -0.82 7.76
N VAL A 116 -21.22 -1.81 7.29
CA VAL A 116 -21.01 -3.23 7.65
C VAL A 116 -19.60 -3.69 7.26
N ALA A 117 -19.08 -3.19 6.14
CA ALA A 117 -17.74 -3.51 5.64
C ALA A 117 -16.62 -2.61 6.22
N CYS A 118 -16.90 -1.76 7.22
CA CYS A 118 -15.85 -1.02 7.91
C CYS A 118 -15.23 -1.91 8.99
N HIS A 119 -13.91 -2.05 8.93
CA HIS A 119 -13.14 -2.84 9.90
C HIS A 119 -12.30 -1.97 10.85
N ALA A 120 -12.52 -0.66 10.86
CA ALA A 120 -11.82 0.23 11.78
C ALA A 120 -12.34 0.01 13.21
N GLN A 121 -11.44 -0.20 14.16
CA GLN A 121 -11.79 -0.26 15.59
C GLN A 121 -12.34 1.09 16.07
N HIS A 122 -11.77 2.20 15.58
CA HIS A 122 -12.15 3.55 15.96
C HIS A 122 -12.45 4.42 14.72
N CYS A 123 -13.41 3.98 13.90
CA CYS A 123 -13.81 4.70 12.69
C CYS A 123 -14.16 6.17 12.99
N GLY A 124 -13.48 7.11 12.31
CA GLY A 124 -13.71 8.54 12.45
C GLY A 124 -12.91 9.24 13.54
N LEU A 125 -12.28 8.50 14.47
CA LEU A 125 -11.42 9.09 15.51
C LEU A 125 -10.21 9.81 14.90
N ARG A 126 -9.56 9.16 13.92
CA ARG A 126 -8.60 9.80 13.02
C ARG A 126 -9.11 9.66 11.61
N THR A 127 -9.50 10.78 11.00
CA THR A 127 -10.06 10.79 9.65
C THR A 127 -9.12 10.12 8.66
N HIS A 128 -9.68 9.24 7.84
CA HIS A 128 -8.97 8.43 6.84
C HIS A 128 -7.98 7.38 7.37
N LEU A 129 -7.95 7.10 8.67
CA LEU A 129 -7.32 5.89 9.21
C LEU A 129 -8.35 4.78 9.35
N ASN A 130 -8.00 3.58 8.87
CA ASN A 130 -8.69 2.34 9.19
C ASN A 130 -7.78 1.50 10.09
N ASP A 131 -8.00 1.58 11.40
CA ASP A 131 -7.21 0.91 12.43
C ASP A 131 -7.70 -0.53 12.66
N ASP A 132 -7.58 -1.34 11.61
CA ASP A 132 -7.97 -2.75 11.55
C ASP A 132 -6.99 -3.71 12.24
N LEU A 133 -6.45 -3.29 13.39
CA LEU A 133 -5.36 -3.97 14.09
C LEU A 133 -5.70 -5.41 14.54
N HIS A 134 -6.98 -5.76 14.56
CA HIS A 134 -7.48 -7.10 14.85
C HIS A 134 -7.54 -8.02 13.63
N LEU A 135 -7.42 -7.48 12.42
CA LEU A 135 -7.40 -8.23 11.16
C LEU A 135 -6.02 -8.36 10.57
N VAL A 136 -5.21 -7.31 10.67
CA VAL A 136 -3.89 -7.23 10.07
C VAL A 136 -2.84 -6.95 11.12
N THR A 137 -1.74 -7.68 11.05
CA THR A 137 -0.53 -7.41 11.83
C THR A 137 0.67 -7.49 10.90
N LEU A 138 1.50 -6.44 10.91
CA LEU A 138 2.80 -6.45 10.23
C LEU A 138 3.90 -6.73 11.26
N SER A 139 4.86 -7.58 10.91
CA SER A 139 5.99 -7.87 11.78
C SER A 139 6.88 -6.64 11.96
N LYS A 140 7.53 -6.53 13.12
CA LYS A 140 8.49 -5.46 13.38
C LYS A 140 9.63 -5.46 12.35
N ASP A 141 10.06 -6.64 11.91
CA ASP A 141 11.12 -6.79 10.90
C ASP A 141 10.67 -6.23 9.54
N LEU A 142 9.43 -6.48 9.13
CA LEU A 142 8.88 -5.94 7.89
C LEU A 142 8.74 -4.41 7.95
N LEU A 143 8.34 -3.88 9.11
CA LEU A 143 8.28 -2.44 9.35
C LEU A 143 9.68 -1.81 9.36
N ALA A 144 10.67 -2.46 9.94
CA ALA A 144 12.03 -1.93 10.01
C ALA A 144 12.74 -1.99 8.64
N SER A 145 12.67 -3.15 7.98
CA SER A 145 13.45 -3.49 6.79
C SER A 145 12.54 -4.06 5.69
N PRO A 146 11.69 -3.21 5.07
CA PRO A 146 10.80 -3.67 4.02
C PRO A 146 11.60 -4.13 2.77
N PRO A 147 11.04 -5.01 1.92
CA PRO A 147 11.80 -5.61 0.82
C PRO A 147 12.35 -4.59 -0.19
N ILE A 148 11.57 -3.55 -0.48
CA ILE A 148 11.98 -2.46 -1.36
C ILE A 148 11.52 -1.14 -0.76
N GLU A 149 12.45 -0.22 -0.51
CA GLU A 149 12.11 1.18 -0.21
C GLU A 149 12.09 1.99 -1.50
N LEU A 150 11.09 2.86 -1.62
CA LEU A 150 10.82 3.69 -2.79
C LEU A 150 11.16 5.17 -2.54
N TRP A 151 11.10 5.61 -1.28
CA TRP A 151 11.38 6.97 -0.84
C TRP A 151 11.72 6.97 0.66
N PRO A 152 12.66 7.79 1.17
CA PRO A 152 13.36 8.89 0.50
C PRO A 152 14.49 8.46 -0.42
N LYS A 153 14.97 7.23 -0.30
CA LYS A 153 15.94 6.62 -1.20
C LYS A 153 15.39 5.30 -1.70
N VAL A 154 15.76 4.92 -2.91
CA VAL A 154 15.43 3.60 -3.43
C VAL A 154 16.42 2.59 -2.87
N ILE A 155 15.91 1.60 -2.11
CA ILE A 155 16.71 0.51 -1.53
C ILE A 155 16.09 -0.82 -1.95
N ARG A 156 16.92 -1.73 -2.45
CA ARG A 156 16.52 -3.06 -2.92
C ARG A 156 17.11 -4.11 -1.97
N ARG A 157 16.28 -4.93 -1.33
CA ARG A 157 16.71 -6.02 -0.43
C ARG A 157 16.40 -7.43 -0.97
N LEU A 158 15.88 -7.50 -2.19
CA LEU A 158 15.61 -8.74 -2.91
C LEU A 158 15.98 -8.59 -4.38
N ALA A 159 15.99 -9.72 -5.11
CA ALA A 159 16.16 -9.71 -6.56
C ALA A 159 14.96 -9.05 -7.24
N VAL A 160 15.19 -7.92 -7.90
CA VAL A 160 14.14 -7.09 -8.50
C VAL A 160 13.85 -7.58 -9.92
N PRO A 161 12.57 -7.83 -10.28
CA PRO A 161 12.17 -8.05 -11.67
C PRO A 161 12.47 -6.85 -12.56
N GLU A 162 12.83 -7.10 -13.82
CA GLU A 162 13.19 -6.06 -14.80
C GLU A 162 12.08 -5.01 -14.97
N ASP A 163 10.82 -5.44 -15.05
CA ASP A 163 9.69 -4.52 -15.22
C ASP A 163 9.48 -3.59 -14.01
N LEU A 164 9.71 -4.10 -12.79
CA LEU A 164 9.68 -3.31 -11.56
C LEU A 164 10.82 -2.29 -11.53
N GLU A 165 12.01 -2.68 -11.96
CA GLU A 165 13.18 -1.81 -12.08
C GLU A 165 12.90 -0.66 -13.06
N GLU A 166 12.45 -0.98 -14.27
CA GLU A 166 12.23 0.00 -15.34
C GLU A 166 11.05 0.94 -15.08
N LEU A 167 9.91 0.39 -14.63
CA LEU A 167 8.65 1.12 -14.57
C LEU A 167 8.45 1.86 -13.25
N LEU A 168 9.23 1.54 -12.21
CA LEU A 168 9.10 2.17 -10.90
C LEU A 168 10.45 2.66 -10.37
N LEU A 169 11.40 1.76 -10.12
CA LEU A 169 12.58 2.09 -9.31
C LEU A 169 13.52 3.10 -9.99
N ALA A 170 13.95 2.80 -11.21
CA ALA A 170 14.82 3.69 -11.97
C ALA A 170 14.15 5.05 -12.30
N LYS A 171 12.81 5.07 -12.42
CA LYS A 171 12.07 6.33 -12.60
C LYS A 171 12.07 7.16 -11.32
N LEU A 172 11.88 6.55 -10.16
CA LEU A 172 11.91 7.26 -8.89
C LEU A 172 13.30 7.82 -8.58
N GLU A 173 14.36 7.10 -8.90
CA GLU A 173 15.74 7.58 -8.73
C GLU A 173 16.06 8.79 -9.61
N ARG A 174 15.53 8.85 -10.83
CA ARG A 174 15.69 10.01 -11.73
C ARG A 174 14.88 11.24 -11.30
N ASP A 175 13.81 11.03 -10.53
CA ASP A 175 12.89 12.07 -10.06
C ASP A 175 13.27 12.65 -8.69
N GLN A 176 14.34 12.13 -8.06
CA GLN A 176 14.90 12.58 -6.78
C GLN A 176 15.97 13.64 -6.99
#